data_AF-A0A9X6KQQ1-F1
#
_entry.id   AF-A0A9X6KQQ1-F1
#
_cell.length_a   1.000
_cell.length_b   1.000
_cell.length_c   1.000
_cell.angle_alpha   90.00
_cell.angle_beta   90.00
_cell.angle_gamma   90.00
#
_symmetry.space_group_name_H-M   'P 1'
#
loop_
_entity.id
_entity.type
_entity.pdbx_description
1 polymer ?
#
loop_
_entity_poly.entity_id
_entity_poly.type
_entity_poly.pdbx_seq_one_letter_code
_entity_poly.pdbx_strand_id
1 'polypeptide(L)'
;MGLNIRQINKSLEIKIKKCIALLGEEYMSLNFTIYFYETREKLQKERDNKPDLEREHYEQILNGEIETAGLTIWEEGKIKIFLFLFQDVKGNPTEVINLIGNLYHEIRHAWQFENNLFQDEKEIDTIDGDLESYLSLPYEKDAYRFQDENMKKHGEEILRIFGFQLKINYRLSDEIRNIIYS
;
A
#
# COMPACT_ATOMS: atom_id res chain seq x y z
N MET A 1 12.05 17.67 -2.56
CA MET A 1 11.00 17.36 -1.56
C MET A 1 11.12 15.88 -1.25
N GLY A 2 10.46 15.34 -0.22
CA GLY A 2 10.64 13.93 0.17
C GLY A 2 9.38 13.36 0.78
N LEU A 3 9.34 12.04 0.91
CA LEU A 3 8.14 11.30 1.27
C LEU A 3 7.70 11.63 2.71
N ASN A 4 6.51 12.19 2.86
CA ASN A 4 5.96 12.60 4.15
C ASN A 4 4.97 11.58 4.69
N ILE A 5 4.82 11.49 6.02
CA ILE A 5 3.84 10.61 6.67
C ILE A 5 2.96 11.45 7.59
N ARG A 6 1.64 11.22 7.55
CA ARG A 6 0.64 11.92 8.36
C ARG A 6 -0.40 10.97 8.95
N GLN A 7 -1.10 11.48 9.97
CA GLN A 7 -2.28 10.86 10.59
C GLN A 7 -2.03 9.51 11.29
N ILE A 8 -0.82 9.30 11.79
CA ILE A 8 -0.43 8.09 12.52
C ILE A 8 0.28 8.45 13.83
N ASN A 9 0.23 7.58 14.83
CA ASN A 9 0.99 7.79 16.05
C ASN A 9 2.51 7.75 15.80
N LYS A 10 3.26 8.54 16.58
CA LYS A 10 4.71 8.75 16.39
C LYS A 10 5.55 7.47 16.48
N SER A 11 5.13 6.51 17.31
CA SER A 11 5.86 5.23 17.47
C SER A 11 5.79 4.41 16.19
N LEU A 12 4.58 4.28 15.62
CA LEU A 12 4.37 3.58 14.35
C LEU A 12 4.99 4.36 13.19
N GLU A 13 4.87 5.69 13.16
CA GLU A 13 5.54 6.55 12.17
C GLU A 13 7.04 6.25 12.04
N ILE A 14 7.75 6.16 13.17
CA ILE A 14 9.20 5.86 13.19
C ILE A 14 9.47 4.47 12.60
N LYS A 15 8.66 3.47 12.95
CA LYS A 15 8.81 2.11 12.41
C LYS A 15 8.56 2.06 10.90
N ILE A 16 7.51 2.73 10.43
CA ILE A 16 7.20 2.86 9.00
C ILE A 16 8.35 3.54 8.25
N LYS A 17 8.88 4.66 8.74
CA LYS A 17 10.03 5.35 8.12
C LYS A 17 11.25 4.44 8.00
N LYS A 18 11.54 3.65 9.04
CA LYS A 18 12.63 2.66 9.00
C LYS A 18 12.38 1.59 7.94
N CYS A 19 11.15 1.13 7.77
CA CYS A 19 10.81 0.16 6.73
C CYS A 19 10.93 0.76 5.33
N ILE A 20 10.46 1.99 5.11
CA ILE A 20 10.62 2.69 3.82
C ILE A 20 12.10 2.87 3.48
N ALA A 21 12.94 3.20 4.47
CA ALA A 21 14.37 3.37 4.26
C ALA A 21 15.09 2.10 3.75
N LEU A 22 14.50 0.92 3.91
CA LEU A 22 15.04 -0.32 3.35
C LEU A 22 14.94 -0.38 1.82
N LEU A 23 14.00 0.36 1.22
CA LEU A 23 13.81 0.42 -0.23
C LEU A 23 14.90 1.22 -0.94
N GLY A 24 15.56 2.16 -0.24
CA GLY A 24 16.58 3.03 -0.79
C GLY A 24 16.17 4.50 -0.91
N GLU A 25 17.14 5.34 -1.23
CA GLU A 25 17.00 6.80 -1.22
C GLU A 25 16.00 7.31 -2.27
N GLU A 26 15.93 6.69 -3.44
CA GLU A 26 15.02 7.10 -4.51
C GLU A 26 13.55 7.09 -4.06
N TYR A 27 13.14 6.07 -3.31
CA TYR A 27 11.77 5.96 -2.77
C TYR A 27 11.51 6.92 -1.61
N MET A 28 12.53 7.25 -0.82
CA MET A 28 12.42 8.26 0.23
C MET A 28 12.30 9.68 -0.33
N SER A 29 12.78 9.90 -1.55
CA SER A 29 12.79 11.21 -2.22
C SER A 29 11.52 11.54 -2.99
N LEU A 30 10.59 10.58 -3.12
CA LEU A 30 9.29 10.78 -3.76
C LEU A 30 8.55 11.97 -3.15
N ASN A 31 7.98 12.82 -4.00
CA ASN A 31 7.21 14.00 -3.62
C ASN A 31 5.76 13.66 -3.27
N PHE A 32 5.58 12.65 -2.41
CA PHE A 32 4.27 12.16 -1.98
C PHE A 32 4.06 12.36 -0.47
N THR A 33 2.80 12.37 -0.05
CA THR A 33 2.41 12.31 1.36
C THR A 33 1.55 11.08 1.62
N ILE A 34 1.97 10.25 2.57
CA ILE A 34 1.26 9.07 3.02
C ILE A 34 0.32 9.43 4.18
N TYR A 35 -0.97 9.18 4.00
CA TYR A 35 -2.03 9.38 4.98
C TYR A 35 -2.51 8.03 5.51
N PHE A 36 -2.43 7.84 6.82
CA PHE A 36 -2.91 6.63 7.48
C PHE A 36 -4.30 6.83 8.07
N TYR A 37 -5.25 5.98 7.68
CA TYR A 37 -6.62 5.98 8.17
C TYR A 37 -6.76 4.92 9.27
N GLU A 38 -6.65 5.35 10.53
CA GLU A 38 -6.73 4.45 11.69
C GLU A 38 -8.12 3.84 11.90
N THR A 39 -9.19 4.48 11.40
CA THR A 39 -10.57 3.99 11.58
C THR A 39 -11.41 4.22 10.33
N ARG A 40 -12.44 3.39 10.13
CA ARG A 40 -13.40 3.52 9.01
C ARG A 40 -14.15 4.86 9.06
N GLU A 41 -14.47 5.34 10.25
CA GLU A 41 -15.18 6.60 10.46
C GLU A 41 -14.37 7.82 9.97
N LYS A 42 -13.03 7.77 10.05
CA LYS A 42 -12.18 8.84 9.49
C LYS A 42 -12.34 8.94 7.98
N LEU A 43 -12.36 7.79 7.28
CA LEU A 43 -12.55 7.76 5.83
C LEU A 43 -13.98 8.17 5.43
N GLN A 44 -14.99 7.69 6.16
CA GLN A 44 -16.38 8.12 5.96
C GLN A 44 -16.55 9.64 6.14
N LYS A 45 -15.91 10.21 7.17
CA LYS A 45 -15.93 11.66 7.39
C LYS A 45 -15.27 12.42 6.24
N GLU A 46 -14.20 11.90 5.66
CA GLU A 46 -13.58 12.51 4.47
C GLU A 46 -14.55 12.49 3.29
N ARG A 47 -15.13 11.31 2.97
CA ARG A 47 -16.15 11.14 1.93
C ARG A 47 -17.29 12.16 2.06
N ASP A 48 -17.79 12.35 3.28
CA ASP A 48 -18.98 13.17 3.51
C ASP A 48 -18.70 14.69 3.55
N ASN A 49 -17.46 15.11 3.85
CA ASN A 49 -17.15 16.53 4.07
C ASN A 49 -16.17 17.15 3.05
N LYS A 50 -15.20 16.38 2.57
CA LYS A 50 -14.17 16.83 1.63
C LYS A 50 -13.62 15.63 0.84
N PRO A 51 -14.46 15.04 -0.04
CA PRO A 51 -14.02 13.91 -0.85
C PRO A 51 -12.93 14.36 -1.83
N ASP A 52 -11.91 13.52 -1.97
CA ASP A 52 -10.83 13.61 -2.96
C ASP A 52 -10.76 12.32 -3.79
N LEU A 53 -11.80 11.48 -3.71
CA LEU A 53 -12.04 10.31 -4.54
C LEU A 53 -13.48 10.34 -5.05
N GLU A 54 -13.74 9.59 -6.12
CA GLU A 54 -15.10 9.34 -6.57
C GLU A 54 -15.86 8.50 -5.55
N ARG A 55 -17.20 8.63 -5.54
CA ARG A 55 -18.04 7.93 -4.57
C ARG A 55 -17.90 6.41 -4.68
N GLU A 56 -17.74 5.90 -5.90
CA GLU A 56 -17.60 4.47 -6.18
C GLU A 56 -16.33 3.89 -5.54
N HIS A 57 -15.20 4.62 -5.61
CA HIS A 57 -13.96 4.23 -4.94
C HIS A 57 -14.12 4.16 -3.42
N TYR A 58 -14.81 5.14 -2.81
CA TYR A 58 -15.10 5.06 -1.38
C TYR A 58 -15.96 3.85 -1.03
N GLU A 59 -16.93 3.48 -1.86
CA GLU A 59 -17.77 2.29 -1.63
C GLU A 59 -16.98 1.00 -1.80
N GLN A 60 -16.07 0.89 -2.79
CA GLN A 60 -15.15 -0.25 -2.90
C GLN A 60 -14.28 -0.39 -1.64
N ILE A 61 -13.67 0.69 -1.16
CA ILE A 61 -12.79 0.66 0.02
C ILE A 61 -13.57 0.32 1.30
N LEU A 62 -14.76 0.90 1.47
CA LEU A 62 -15.54 0.76 2.71
C LEU A 62 -16.38 -0.52 2.73
N ASN A 63 -16.89 -0.97 1.58
CA ASN A 63 -17.94 -1.98 1.51
C ASN A 63 -17.70 -3.05 0.42
N GLY A 64 -16.61 -2.97 -0.34
CA GLY A 64 -16.29 -3.94 -1.39
C GLY A 64 -16.03 -5.34 -0.85
N GLU A 65 -16.22 -6.34 -1.71
CA GLU A 65 -15.89 -7.73 -1.43
C GLU A 65 -14.37 -7.92 -1.37
N ILE A 66 -13.64 -7.21 -2.24
CA ILE A 66 -12.19 -7.20 -2.29
C ILE A 66 -11.68 -5.99 -1.50
N GLU A 67 -11.00 -6.27 -0.39
CA GLU A 67 -10.40 -5.23 0.45
C GLU A 67 -9.18 -4.60 -0.22
N THR A 68 -9.27 -3.31 -0.54
CA THR A 68 -8.12 -2.47 -0.93
C THR A 68 -7.46 -1.92 0.33
N ALA A 69 -6.20 -2.27 0.58
CA ALA A 69 -5.49 -1.85 1.80
C ALA A 69 -4.70 -0.54 1.66
N GLY A 70 -4.55 -0.06 0.42
CA GLY A 70 -3.97 1.22 0.09
C GLY A 70 -4.59 1.78 -1.20
N LEU A 71 -4.24 3.03 -1.51
CA LEU A 71 -4.54 3.68 -2.78
C LEU A 71 -3.55 4.82 -3.01
N THR A 72 -3.07 4.97 -4.24
CA THR A 72 -2.21 6.09 -4.65
C THR A 72 -2.98 7.05 -5.54
N ILE A 73 -3.12 8.32 -5.11
CA ILE A 73 -3.74 9.40 -5.89
C ILE A 73 -2.61 10.26 -6.44
N TRP A 74 -2.16 9.90 -7.64
CA TRP A 74 -1.02 10.45 -8.36
C TRP A 74 -1.08 11.97 -8.55
N GLU A 75 -2.20 12.51 -9.04
CA GLU A 75 -2.34 13.94 -9.36
C GLU A 75 -2.26 14.83 -8.11
N GLU A 76 -2.62 14.27 -6.96
CA GLU A 76 -2.56 14.96 -5.68
C GLU A 76 -1.27 14.70 -4.88
N GLY A 77 -0.40 13.81 -5.37
CA GLY A 77 0.81 13.40 -4.65
C GLY A 77 0.48 12.72 -3.31
N LYS A 78 -0.58 11.91 -3.26
CA LYS A 78 -1.05 11.26 -2.04
C LYS A 78 -0.97 9.75 -2.13
N ILE A 79 -0.60 9.12 -1.02
CA ILE A 79 -0.81 7.70 -0.78
C ILE A 79 -1.74 7.60 0.43
N LYS A 80 -2.79 6.80 0.34
CA LYS A 80 -3.70 6.48 1.45
C LYS A 80 -3.46 5.05 1.87
N ILE A 81 -3.29 4.82 3.16
CA ILE A 81 -3.16 3.48 3.74
C ILE A 81 -4.29 3.30 4.75
N PHE A 82 -5.10 2.27 4.53
CA PHE A 82 -6.28 1.99 5.35
C PHE A 82 -5.91 1.13 6.55
N LEU A 83 -5.28 1.76 7.54
CA LEU A 83 -4.74 1.08 8.72
C LEU A 83 -5.80 0.31 9.50
N PHE A 84 -7.07 0.71 9.43
CA PHE A 84 -8.19 0.00 10.06
C PHE A 84 -8.41 -1.44 9.57
N LEU A 85 -7.79 -1.86 8.47
CA LEU A 85 -7.79 -3.24 7.99
C LEU A 85 -6.75 -4.12 8.70
N PHE A 86 -5.85 -3.53 9.48
CA PHE A 86 -4.80 -4.22 10.24
C PHE A 86 -5.08 -4.10 11.74
N GLN A 87 -5.69 -5.14 12.31
CA GLN A 87 -6.30 -5.16 13.65
C GLN A 87 -5.30 -5.08 14.82
N ASP A 88 -4.15 -5.76 14.74
CA ASP A 88 -3.09 -5.85 15.73
C ASP A 88 -1.65 -5.89 15.14
N VAL A 89 -1.20 -4.76 14.58
CA VAL A 89 0.21 -4.59 14.14
C VAL A 89 1.24 -4.62 15.29
N LYS A 90 0.82 -4.71 16.55
CA LYS A 90 1.72 -4.78 17.72
C LYS A 90 2.00 -6.20 18.16
N GLY A 91 1.00 -7.08 18.10
CA GLY A 91 1.10 -8.48 18.50
C GLY A 91 1.16 -9.47 17.34
N ASN A 92 0.74 -9.06 16.13
CA ASN A 92 0.63 -9.96 14.99
C ASN A 92 1.69 -9.66 13.91
N PRO A 93 2.75 -10.50 13.77
CA PRO A 93 3.77 -10.31 12.75
C PRO A 93 3.22 -10.44 11.32
N THR A 94 2.17 -11.23 11.11
CA THR A 94 1.54 -11.37 9.79
C THR A 94 0.91 -10.05 9.34
N GLU A 95 0.27 -9.33 10.25
CA GLU A 95 -0.31 -8.03 9.92
C GLU A 95 0.73 -6.95 9.67
N VAL A 96 1.87 -7.00 10.36
CA VAL A 96 3.02 -6.13 10.03
C VAL A 96 3.47 -6.38 8.59
N ILE A 97 3.61 -7.65 8.21
CA ILE A 97 4.04 -8.03 6.86
C ILE A 97 3.01 -7.58 5.82
N ASN A 98 1.71 -7.75 6.10
CA ASN A 98 0.66 -7.30 5.19
C ASN A 98 0.63 -5.77 5.06
N LEU A 99 0.77 -5.03 6.18
CA LEU A 99 0.80 -3.57 6.17
C LEU A 99 1.98 -3.03 5.36
N ILE A 100 3.19 -3.55 5.64
CA ILE A 100 4.40 -3.07 4.96
C ILE A 100 4.43 -3.52 3.49
N GLY A 101 3.91 -4.72 3.19
CA GLY A 101 3.75 -5.19 1.81
C GLY A 101 2.88 -4.24 0.98
N ASN A 102 1.69 -3.90 1.48
CA ASN A 102 0.80 -2.93 0.82
C ASN A 102 1.42 -1.54 0.74
N LEU A 103 2.12 -1.10 1.79
CA LEU A 103 2.84 0.18 1.73
C LEU A 103 3.89 0.21 0.61
N TYR A 104 4.65 -0.87 0.43
CA TYR A 104 5.65 -0.97 -0.64
C TYR A 104 4.99 -0.98 -2.03
N HIS A 105 3.84 -1.64 -2.16
CA HIS A 105 3.03 -1.63 -3.37
C HIS A 105 2.60 -0.21 -3.76
N GLU A 106 2.00 0.54 -2.84
CA GLU A 106 1.59 1.93 -3.11
C GLU A 106 2.77 2.88 -3.39
N ILE A 107 3.87 2.71 -2.65
CA ILE A 107 5.11 3.48 -2.92
C ILE A 107 5.63 3.20 -4.34
N ARG A 108 5.41 1.97 -4.86
CA ARG A 108 5.79 1.65 -6.22
C ARG A 108 4.92 2.38 -7.24
N HIS A 109 3.61 2.50 -7.02
CA HIS A 109 2.74 3.32 -7.88
C HIS A 109 3.18 4.78 -7.92
N ALA A 110 3.50 5.36 -6.75
CA ALA A 110 4.03 6.71 -6.70
C ALA A 110 5.35 6.87 -7.47
N TRP A 111 6.26 5.88 -7.36
CA TRP A 111 7.51 5.88 -8.14
C TRP A 111 7.26 5.71 -9.65
N GLN A 112 6.33 4.84 -10.05
CA GLN A 112 5.95 4.65 -11.45
C GLN A 112 5.49 5.97 -12.08
N PHE A 113 4.67 6.73 -11.34
CA PHE A 113 4.20 8.05 -11.76
C PHE A 113 5.34 9.06 -11.93
N GLU A 114 6.22 9.23 -10.94
CA GLU A 114 7.34 10.19 -11.03
C GLU A 114 8.33 9.84 -12.15
N ASN A 115 8.37 8.58 -12.57
CA ASN A 115 9.20 8.10 -13.68
C ASN A 115 8.44 8.02 -15.02
N ASN A 116 7.22 8.58 -15.10
CA ASN A 116 6.38 8.61 -16.30
C ASN A 116 6.09 7.22 -16.90
N LEU A 117 5.93 6.21 -16.05
CA LEU A 117 5.53 4.86 -16.46
C LEU A 117 4.02 4.71 -16.45
N PHE A 118 3.48 3.94 -17.40
CA PHE A 118 2.08 3.52 -17.48
C PHE A 118 1.02 4.65 -17.52
N GLN A 119 1.39 5.84 -18.02
CA GLN A 119 0.52 7.03 -18.02
C GLN A 119 -0.75 6.91 -18.88
N ASP A 120 -0.74 5.99 -19.85
CA ASP A 120 -1.85 5.77 -20.78
C ASP A 120 -2.85 4.72 -20.28
N GLU A 121 -2.58 4.09 -19.14
CA GLU A 121 -3.45 3.05 -18.57
C GLU A 121 -4.57 3.69 -17.76
N LYS A 122 -5.81 3.25 -18.00
CA LYS A 122 -6.96 3.70 -17.22
C LYS A 122 -6.96 2.96 -15.89
N GLU A 123 -7.05 3.72 -14.81
CA GLU A 123 -7.35 3.19 -13.48
C GLU A 123 -8.70 2.47 -13.56
N ILE A 124 -8.77 1.22 -13.11
CA ILE A 124 -10.05 0.50 -13.04
C ILE A 124 -10.80 0.98 -11.80
N ASP A 125 -12.01 1.50 -12.02
CA ASP A 125 -12.82 2.15 -10.97
C ASP A 125 -13.37 1.18 -9.91
N THR A 126 -13.50 -0.12 -10.23
CA THR A 126 -14.00 -1.16 -9.32
C THR A 126 -13.29 -2.49 -9.54
N ILE A 127 -12.73 -3.06 -8.47
CA ILE A 127 -12.02 -4.36 -8.51
C ILE A 127 -13.01 -5.52 -8.38
N ASP A 128 -14.10 -5.31 -7.65
CA ASP A 128 -15.13 -6.32 -7.42
C ASP A 128 -15.70 -6.83 -8.75
N GLY A 129 -15.63 -8.15 -8.95
CA GLY A 129 -16.11 -8.82 -10.16
C GLY A 129 -15.11 -8.92 -11.30
N ASP A 130 -13.92 -8.29 -11.22
CA ASP A 130 -12.90 -8.35 -12.28
C ASP A 130 -11.44 -8.28 -11.78
N LEU A 131 -11.17 -8.94 -10.64
CA LEU A 131 -9.85 -8.98 -10.00
C LEU A 131 -8.74 -9.46 -10.96
N GLU A 132 -9.02 -10.45 -11.81
CA GLU A 132 -8.01 -10.99 -12.74
C GLU A 132 -7.58 -9.95 -13.77
N SER A 133 -8.51 -9.19 -14.35
CA SER A 133 -8.18 -8.14 -15.30
C SER A 133 -7.43 -7.01 -14.62
N TYR A 134 -7.85 -6.61 -13.41
CA TYR A 134 -7.15 -5.63 -12.60
C TYR A 134 -5.69 -6.03 -12.32
N LEU A 135 -5.47 -7.23 -11.77
CA LEU A 135 -4.13 -7.75 -11.48
C LEU A 135 -3.29 -8.01 -12.74
N SER A 136 -3.92 -8.07 -13.91
CA SER A 136 -3.24 -8.27 -15.19
C SER A 136 -2.65 -6.97 -15.76
N LEU A 137 -3.04 -5.81 -15.24
CA LEU A 137 -2.53 -4.52 -15.68
C LEU A 137 -1.01 -4.42 -15.44
N PRO A 138 -0.22 -3.93 -16.41
CA PRO A 138 1.22 -3.78 -16.26
C PRO A 138 1.68 -3.03 -15.00
N TYR A 139 1.01 -1.94 -14.62
CA TYR A 139 1.37 -1.17 -13.43
C TYR A 139 1.13 -1.95 -12.12
N GLU A 140 0.03 -2.72 -12.05
CA GLU A 140 -0.29 -3.63 -10.94
C GLU A 140 0.71 -4.78 -10.85
N LYS A 141 1.01 -5.43 -11.99
CA LYS A 141 2.01 -6.51 -12.03
C LYS A 141 3.38 -6.03 -11.54
N ASP A 142 3.81 -4.84 -11.97
CA ASP A 142 5.08 -4.25 -11.51
C ASP A 142 5.06 -3.94 -10.00
N ALA A 143 3.97 -3.35 -9.49
CA ALA A 143 3.83 -3.04 -8.07
C ALA A 143 3.84 -4.30 -7.17
N TYR A 144 3.11 -5.35 -7.56
CA TYR A 144 3.13 -6.62 -6.84
C TYR A 144 4.47 -7.36 -6.92
N ARG A 145 5.15 -7.33 -8.06
CA ARG A 145 6.50 -7.90 -8.17
C ARG A 145 7.48 -7.16 -7.27
N PHE A 146 7.43 -5.82 -7.27
CA PHE A 146 8.24 -5.00 -6.39
C PHE A 146 7.97 -5.32 -4.91
N GLN A 147 6.71 -5.46 -4.52
CA GLN A 147 6.32 -5.91 -3.19
C GLN A 147 6.92 -7.30 -2.88
N ASP A 148 6.72 -8.30 -3.75
CA ASP A 148 7.19 -9.68 -3.53
C ASP A 148 8.71 -9.77 -3.35
N GLU A 149 9.47 -9.06 -4.17
CA GLU A 149 10.93 -9.02 -4.11
C GLU A 149 11.42 -8.33 -2.83
N ASN A 150 10.89 -7.16 -2.50
CA ASN A 150 11.32 -6.42 -1.32
C ASN A 150 10.89 -7.10 -0.02
N MET A 151 9.71 -7.72 0.03
CA MET A 151 9.27 -8.44 1.22
C MET A 151 10.08 -9.72 1.45
N LYS A 152 10.54 -10.41 0.41
CA LYS A 152 11.50 -11.52 0.56
C LYS A 152 12.87 -11.05 1.03
N LYS A 153 13.35 -9.93 0.50
CA LYS A 153 14.67 -9.38 0.81
C LYS A 153 14.73 -8.77 2.21
N HIS A 154 13.66 -8.12 2.65
CA HIS A 154 13.64 -7.26 3.83
C HIS A 154 12.67 -7.71 4.93
N GLY A 155 11.85 -8.74 4.71
CA GLY A 155 10.80 -9.18 5.63
C GLY A 155 11.29 -9.47 7.05
N GLU A 156 12.43 -10.12 7.21
CA GLU A 156 13.01 -10.36 8.55
C GLU A 156 13.42 -9.07 9.25
N GLU A 157 14.00 -8.10 8.52
CA GLU A 157 14.37 -6.80 9.08
C GLU A 157 13.14 -5.96 9.44
N ILE A 158 12.10 -6.01 8.60
CA ILE A 158 10.80 -5.40 8.88
C ILE A 158 10.24 -5.93 10.21
N LEU A 159 10.24 -7.24 10.41
CA LEU A 159 9.79 -7.85 11.66
C LEU A 159 10.65 -7.40 12.85
N ARG A 160 11.98 -7.32 12.69
CA ARG A 160 12.89 -6.80 13.73
C ARG A 160 12.61 -5.36 14.11
N ILE A 161 12.32 -4.49 13.14
CA ILE A 161 11.92 -3.09 13.39
C ILE A 161 10.67 -3.02 14.28
N PHE A 162 9.76 -3.98 14.11
CA PHE A 162 8.54 -4.06 14.90
C PHE A 162 8.71 -4.75 16.26
N GLY A 163 9.85 -5.41 16.50
CA GLY A 163 10.20 -6.08 17.76
C GLY A 163 10.06 -7.61 17.71
N PHE A 164 9.82 -8.19 16.55
CA PHE A 164 9.72 -9.63 16.36
C PHE A 164 11.07 -10.24 15.96
N GLN A 165 11.38 -11.42 16.50
CA GLN A 165 12.57 -12.20 16.14
C GLN A 165 12.13 -13.51 15.48
N LEU A 166 11.65 -13.40 14.24
CA LEU A 166 11.12 -14.52 13.47
C LEU A 166 11.79 -14.58 12.10
N LYS A 167 12.02 -15.79 11.62
CA LYS A 167 12.32 -16.01 10.21
C LYS A 167 11.02 -16.05 9.42
N ILE A 168 11.04 -15.49 8.22
CA ILE A 168 9.88 -15.49 7.34
C ILE A 168 10.30 -15.96 5.95
N ASN A 169 9.49 -16.84 5.36
CA ASN A 169 9.54 -17.14 3.94
C ASN A 169 8.33 -16.47 3.30
N TYR A 170 8.51 -15.20 2.89
CA TYR A 170 7.42 -14.42 2.32
C TYR A 170 7.02 -14.95 0.94
N ARG A 171 5.72 -15.02 0.71
CA ARG A 171 5.15 -15.28 -0.61
C ARG A 171 3.79 -14.59 -0.69
N LEU A 172 3.51 -13.95 -1.83
CA LEU A 172 2.15 -13.56 -2.19
C LEU A 172 1.21 -14.77 -2.23
N SER A 173 -0.10 -14.55 -2.12
CA SER A 173 -1.09 -15.61 -2.31
C SER A 173 -0.89 -16.27 -3.67
N ASP A 174 -1.21 -17.57 -3.77
CA ASP A 174 -1.04 -18.30 -5.02
C ASP A 174 -1.86 -17.68 -6.16
N GLU A 175 -3.06 -17.18 -5.85
CA GLU A 175 -3.93 -16.45 -6.77
C GLU A 175 -3.23 -15.24 -7.40
N ILE A 176 -2.78 -14.28 -6.59
CA ILE A 176 -2.09 -13.07 -7.08
C ILE A 176 -0.81 -13.48 -7.81
N ARG A 177 -0.03 -14.39 -7.22
CA ARG A 177 1.25 -14.83 -7.79
C ARG A 177 1.08 -15.43 -9.19
N ASN A 178 0.05 -16.25 -9.41
CA ASN A 178 -0.19 -16.88 -10.70
C ASN A 178 -0.50 -15.84 -11.78
N ILE A 179 -1.24 -14.78 -11.43
CA ILE A 179 -1.59 -13.72 -12.38
C ILE A 179 -0.36 -12.85 -12.68
N ILE A 180 0.36 -12.38 -11.66
CA ILE A 180 1.47 -11.43 -11.86
C ILE A 180 2.70 -12.05 -12.53
N TYR A 181 2.89 -13.38 -12.43
CA TYR A 181 4.01 -14.11 -13.06
C TYR A 181 3.59 -14.91 -14.30
N SER A 182 2.32 -14.84 -14.71
CA SER A 182 1.89 -15.21 -16.06
C SER A 182 2.33 -14.17 -17.09
#